data_AF-A0A0W7TKQ3-F1
#
_entry.id   AF-A0A0W7TKQ3-F1
#
_cell.length_a   1.000
_cell.length_b   1.000
_cell.length_c   1.000
_cell.angle_alpha   90.00
_cell.angle_beta   90.00
_cell.angle_gamma   90.00
#
_symmetry.space_group_name_H-M   'P 1'
#
loop_
_entity.id
_entity.type
_entity.pdbx_description
1 polymer ?
#
loop_
_entity_poly.entity_id
_entity_poly.type
_entity_poly.pdbx_seq_one_letter_code
_entity_poly.pdbx_strand_id
1 'polypeptide(L)' 'MQVVEVEKVSREGSVDTKLALEGATVQFKAAACGQTGCPHYLQCNPPGIEDGTKVTIERTEGKADCPVGLNRTFAVLK' A
#
# COMPACT_ATOMS: atom_id res chain seq x y z
N MET A 1 -22.96 -5.77 12.57
CA MET A 1 -21.99 -6.63 11.86
C MET A 1 -21.93 -6.11 10.43
N GLN A 2 -20.99 -5.22 10.13
CA GLN A 2 -20.89 -4.61 8.79
C GLN A 2 -19.90 -5.44 7.98
N VAL A 3 -20.45 -6.26 7.09
CA VAL A 3 -19.70 -6.95 6.06
C VAL A 3 -19.37 -5.89 5.02
N VAL A 4 -18.17 -5.34 5.09
CA VAL A 4 -17.64 -4.50 4.02
C VAL A 4 -17.21 -5.46 2.91
N GLU A 5 -18.08 -5.62 1.92
CA GLU A 5 -17.68 -6.13 0.62
C GLU A 5 -16.63 -5.15 0.08
N VAL A 6 -15.37 -5.52 0.23
CA VAL A 6 -14.25 -4.82 -0.39
C VAL A 6 -14.41 -5.08 -1.88
N GLU A 7 -15.19 -4.22 -2.56
CA GLU A 7 -15.09 -4.04 -3.99
C GLU A 7 -13.59 -3.92 -4.29
N LYS A 8 -13.09 -4.76 -5.19
CA LYS A 8 -11.71 -4.77 -5.68
C LYS A 8 -11.49 -3.52 -6.53
N VAL A 9 -11.67 -2.35 -5.91
CA VAL A 9 -11.41 -1.06 -6.52
C VAL A 9 -9.90 -0.95 -6.56
N SER A 10 -9.36 -0.85 -7.77
CA SER A 10 -7.96 -0.51 -8.01
C SER A 10 -7.63 0.75 -7.21
N ARG A 11 -6.90 0.60 -6.10
CA ARG A 11 -6.53 1.67 -5.18
C ARG A 11 -5.04 1.94 -5.25
N GLU A 12 -4.73 3.23 -5.24
CA GLU A 12 -3.38 3.74 -5.18
C GLU A 12 -2.87 3.56 -3.75
N GLY A 13 -1.79 2.80 -3.57
CA GLY A 13 -1.19 2.51 -2.28
C GLY A 13 0.32 2.45 -2.35
N SER A 14 0.99 2.70 -1.23
CA SER A 14 2.44 2.59 -1.13
C SER A 14 2.82 1.22 -0.57
N VAL A 15 3.46 0.38 -1.39
CA VAL A 15 4.00 -0.92 -1.01
C VAL A 15 5.50 -0.87 -0.82
N ASP A 16 6.07 -1.80 -0.05
CA ASP A 16 7.52 -1.93 0.06
C ASP A 16 8.16 -2.15 -1.32
N THR A 17 9.28 -1.47 -1.62
CA THR A 17 9.96 -1.61 -2.93
C THR A 17 10.38 -3.05 -3.22
N LYS A 18 10.63 -3.85 -2.17
CA LYS A 18 10.90 -5.30 -2.30
C LYS A 18 9.71 -6.10 -2.83
N LEU A 19 8.50 -5.61 -2.58
CA LEU A 19 7.23 -6.21 -2.98
C LEU A 19 6.65 -5.54 -4.22
N ALA A 20 7.19 -4.40 -4.65
CA ALA A 20 6.78 -3.62 -5.81
C ALA A 20 7.10 -4.31 -7.16
N LEU A 21 6.62 -5.55 -7.33
CA LEU A 21 6.64 -6.25 -8.62
C LEU A 21 5.29 -6.08 -9.31
N GLU A 22 5.31 -5.53 -10.52
CA GLU A 22 4.14 -5.40 -11.38
C GLU A 22 3.61 -6.80 -11.78
N GLY A 23 2.31 -7.02 -11.59
CA GLY A 23 1.64 -8.30 -11.82
C GLY A 23 1.83 -9.34 -10.70
N ALA A 24 2.63 -9.06 -9.67
CA ALA A 24 2.81 -9.96 -8.55
C ALA A 24 1.71 -9.78 -7.49
N THR A 25 1.31 -10.91 -6.89
CA THR A 25 0.46 -10.89 -5.70
C THR A 25 1.35 -10.87 -4.46
N VAL A 26 1.25 -9.82 -3.67
CA VAL A 26 2.05 -9.61 -2.46
C VAL A 26 1.17 -9.37 -1.26
N GLN A 27 1.69 -9.61 -0.06
CA GLN A 27 1.01 -9.16 1.15
C GLN A 27 1.24 -7.68 1.34
N PHE A 28 0.16 -6.91 1.36
CA PHE A 28 0.20 -5.51 1.73
C PHE A 28 0.68 -5.38 3.18
N LYS A 29 1.66 -4.51 3.40
CA LYS A 29 2.11 -4.12 4.74
C LYS A 29 2.02 -2.61 4.87
N ALA A 30 1.26 -2.15 5.85
CA ALA A 30 1.23 -0.76 6.28
C ALA A 30 2.62 -0.23 6.57
N ALA A 31 2.79 1.09 6.40
CA ALA A 31 3.99 1.75 6.87
C ALA A 31 3.87 1.90 8.38
N ALA A 32 4.44 0.95 9.11
CA ALA A 32 4.65 1.06 10.55
C ALA A 32 5.85 1.99 10.84
N CYS A 33 5.86 3.20 10.26
CA CYS A 33 6.92 4.19 10.44
C CYS A 33 6.93 4.81 11.85
N GLY A 34 5.89 4.55 12.65
CA GLY A 34 5.72 5.15 13.99
C GLY A 34 5.48 6.67 13.96
N GLN A 35 5.44 7.27 12.78
CA GLN A 35 5.28 8.71 12.58
C GLN A 35 3.80 9.02 12.28
N THR A 36 3.04 9.26 13.34
CA THR A 36 1.60 9.59 13.29
C THR A 36 1.28 10.89 12.56
N GLY A 37 2.27 11.75 12.30
CA GLY A 37 2.12 13.01 11.58
C GLY A 37 2.50 12.97 10.10
N CYS A 38 2.71 11.78 9.50
CA CYS A 38 3.13 11.70 8.11
C CYS A 38 1.97 12.04 7.16
N PRO A 39 2.09 13.03 6.26
CA PRO A 39 1.05 13.34 5.28
C PRO A 39 0.81 12.18 4.30
N HIS A 40 1.83 11.33 4.09
CA HIS A 40 1.76 10.15 3.25
C HIS A 40 1.16 8.93 3.97
N TYR A 41 0.71 9.06 5.22
CA TYR A 41 0.14 7.94 5.97
C TYR A 41 -1.07 7.34 5.26
N LEU A 42 -1.97 8.16 4.72
CA LEU A 42 -3.12 7.70 3.94
C LEU A 42 -2.74 6.96 2.65
N GLN A 43 -1.59 7.27 2.05
CA GLN A 43 -1.10 6.57 0.87
C GLN A 43 -0.37 5.28 1.26
N CYS A 44 0.32 5.28 2.41
CA CYS A 44 0.97 4.11 2.99
C CYS A 44 -0.02 3.13 3.64
N ASN A 45 -1.20 3.62 4.01
CA ASN A 45 -2.35 2.92 4.58
C ASN A 45 -3.62 3.37 3.87
N PRO A 46 -3.83 2.92 2.62
CA PRO A 46 -5.07 3.19 1.93
C PRO A 46 -6.22 2.51 2.69
N PRO A 47 -7.29 3.25 3.02
CA PRO A 47 -8.43 2.68 3.73
C PRO A 47 -9.07 1.57 2.89
N GLY A 48 -9.29 0.41 3.49
CA GLY A 48 -9.89 -0.77 2.84
C GLY A 48 -8.90 -1.88 2.44
N ILE A 49 -7.60 -1.70 2.68
CA ILE A 49 -6.62 -2.79 2.60
C ILE A 49 -6.06 -3.00 4.01
N GLU A 50 -6.37 -4.15 4.62
CA GLU A 50 -5.83 -4.50 5.93
C GLU A 50 -4.37 -4.98 5.82
N ASP A 51 -3.59 -4.74 6.86
CA ASP A 51 -2.26 -5.31 7.05
C ASP A 51 -2.27 -6.83 6.90
N GLY A 52 -1.44 -7.34 6.00
CA GLY A 52 -1.36 -8.78 5.70
C GLY A 52 -2.36 -9.27 4.66
N THR A 53 -3.20 -8.38 4.11
CA THR A 53 -4.06 -8.72 2.97
C THR A 53 -3.23 -8.98 1.73
N LYS A 54 -3.55 -10.05 0.99
CA LYS A 54 -2.92 -10.31 -0.31
C LYS A 54 -3.56 -9.39 -1.35
N VAL A 55 -2.74 -8.54 -1.94
CA VAL A 55 -3.13 -7.61 -3.00
C VAL A 55 -2.33 -7.92 -4.24
N THR A 56 -2.93 -7.73 -5.42
CA THR A 56 -2.20 -7.84 -6.67
C THR A 56 -1.79 -6.46 -7.13
N ILE A 57 -0.49 -6.26 -7.36
CA ILE A 57 0.01 -5.01 -7.93
C ILE A 57 -0.28 -5.04 -9.42
N GLU A 58 -1.10 -4.12 -9.91
CA GLU A 58 -1.30 -3.95 -11.35
C GLU A 58 -0.19 -3.12 -11.97
N ARG A 59 0.24 -2.06 -11.29
CA ARG A 59 1.25 -1.14 -11.81
C ARG A 59 1.97 -0.43 -10.67
N THR A 60 3.25 -0.12 -10.84
CA THR A 60 3.99 0.75 -9.91
C THR A 60 4.15 2.14 -10.52
N GLU A 61 3.72 3.18 -9.82
CA GLU A 61 3.80 4.58 -10.27
C GLU A 61 5.13 5.25 -9.95
N GLY A 62 5.87 4.76 -8.96
CA GLY A 62 7.20 5.30 -8.64
C GLY A 62 7.56 5.17 -7.17
N LYS A 63 8.79 5.52 -6.81
CA LYS A 63 9.24 5.42 -5.40
C LYS A 63 8.50 6.43 -4.54
N ALA A 64 8.02 5.98 -3.38
CA ALA A 64 7.49 6.85 -2.35
C ALA A 64 8.67 7.48 -1.60
N ASP A 65 8.80 8.79 -1.74
CA ASP A 65 9.83 9.56 -1.06
C ASP A 65 9.43 9.73 0.41
N CYS A 66 9.84 8.77 1.24
CA CYS A 66 9.46 8.73 2.64
C CYS A 66 10.57 9.41 3.47
N PRO A 67 10.27 10.50 4.22
CA PRO A 67 11.26 11.21 5.02
C PRO A 67 11.82 10.38 6.19
N VAL A 68 11.18 9.23 6.48
CA VAL A 68 11.61 8.27 7.51
C VAL A 68 12.70 7.31 6.98
N GLY A 69 12.96 7.31 5.67
CA GLY A 69 13.91 6.37 5.03
C GLY A 69 13.34 4.99 4.76
N LEU A 70 12.00 4.83 4.79
CA LEU A 70 11.35 3.60 4.34
C LEU A 70 11.35 3.52 2.82
N ASN A 71 11.88 2.43 2.28
CA ASN A 71 11.91 2.16 0.84
C ASN A 71 10.54 1.63 0.40
N ARG A 72 9.68 2.54 -0.03
CA ARG A 72 8.36 2.21 -0.56
C ARG A 72 8.20 2.72 -1.98
N THR A 73 7.21 2.17 -2.67
CA THR A 73 6.87 2.48 -4.05
C THR A 73 5.35 2.62 -4.13
N PHE A 74 4.88 3.73 -4.68
CA PHE A 74 3.49 3.90 -5.05
C PHE A 74 3.14 2.88 -6.14
N ALA A 75 2.03 2.19 -5.91
CA ALA A 75 1.54 1.15 -6.77
C ALA A 75 0.01 1.12 -6.74
N VAL A 76 -0.57 0.75 -7.88
CA VAL A 76 -2.00 0.49 -8.00
C VAL A 76 -2.23 -0.97 -7.62
N LEU A 77 -3.05 -1.17 -6.60
CA LEU A 77 -3.39 -2.45 -6.00
C LEU A 77 -4.85 -2.78 -6.27
N LYS A 78 -5.18 -4.03 -6.60
CA LYS A 78 -6.56 -4.53 -6.69
C LYS A 78 -6.79 -5.81 -5.92
#